data_AF-W2MY21-F1
#
_entry.id   AF-W2MY21-F1
#
_cell.length_a   1.000
_cell.length_b   1.000
_cell.length_c   1.000
_cell.angle_alpha   90.00
_cell.angle_beta   90.00
_cell.angle_gamma   90.00
#
_symmetry.space_group_name_H-M   'P 1'
#
loop_
_entity.id
_entity.type
_entity.pdbx_description
1 polymer ?
#
loop_
_entity_poly.entity_id
_entity_poly.type
_entity_poly.pdbx_seq_one_letter_code
_entity_poly.pdbx_strand_id
1 'polypeptide(L)'
;MNDGKTPGYVFKMFLIDAKVDDLLTNPQFIAWTKYANEFYEKNHAKKASMAPAIAALYGDDAVFGMLDAVKKVQSTEKIASKLQAEQIQRLLSSNQSPSHVFKVFNFDNTGYEVLSSPLFKTWFNYLK
;
A
#
# COMPACT_ATOMS: atom_id res chain seq x y z
N MET A 1 -4.64 -11.97 26.20
CA MET A 1 -3.16 -12.00 26.10
C MET A 1 -2.79 -11.31 24.79
N ASN A 2 -2.24 -10.09 24.88
CA ASN A 2 -1.76 -9.32 23.74
C ASN A 2 -0.25 -9.52 23.67
N ASP A 3 0.24 -10.42 22.83
CA ASP A 3 1.68 -10.68 22.70
C ASP A 3 2.46 -9.53 22.03
N GLY A 4 1.87 -8.34 21.88
CA GLY A 4 2.55 -7.12 21.46
C GLY A 4 3.23 -7.15 20.08
N LYS A 5 3.03 -8.21 19.28
CA LYS A 5 3.61 -8.33 17.93
C LYS A 5 3.01 -7.25 17.04
N THR A 6 3.83 -6.56 16.25
CA THR A 6 3.32 -5.53 15.34
C THR A 6 2.64 -6.18 14.13
N PRO A 7 1.65 -5.53 13.50
CA PRO A 7 1.08 -6.01 12.25
C PRO A 7 2.14 -6.30 11.19
N GLY A 8 3.19 -5.49 11.08
CA GLY A 8 4.31 -5.76 10.15
C GLY A 8 5.06 -7.07 10.43
N TYR A 9 5.30 -7.39 11.71
CA TYR A 9 5.93 -8.65 12.08
C TYR A 9 5.05 -9.85 11.72
N VAL A 10 3.76 -9.80 12.05
CA VAL A 10 2.81 -10.87 11.74
C VAL A 10 2.64 -11.03 10.23
N PHE A 11 2.62 -9.92 9.49
CA PHE A 11 2.57 -9.94 8.03
C PHE A 11 3.73 -10.75 7.44
N LYS A 12 4.96 -10.40 7.83
CA LYS A 12 6.17 -11.09 7.40
C LYS A 12 6.21 -12.56 7.81
N MET A 13 5.66 -12.92 8.96
CA MET A 13 5.67 -14.30 9.43
C MET A 13 4.75 -15.21 8.60
N PHE A 14 3.58 -14.72 8.19
CA PHE A 14 2.55 -15.56 7.55
C PHE A 14 2.47 -15.40 6.04
N LEU A 15 2.98 -14.31 5.47
CA LEU A 15 2.73 -13.96 4.06
C LEU A 15 4.00 -13.76 3.24
N ILE A 16 5.18 -14.14 3.74
CA ILE A 16 6.45 -13.96 3.03
C ILE A 16 6.51 -14.70 1.69
N ASP A 17 5.85 -15.85 1.59
CA ASP A 17 5.82 -16.68 0.37
C ASP A 17 4.57 -16.42 -0.49
N ALA A 18 3.64 -15.57 -0.04
CA ALA A 18 2.43 -15.27 -0.80
C ALA A 18 2.81 -14.43 -2.03
N LYS A 19 2.27 -14.77 -3.20
CA LYS A 19 2.39 -13.92 -4.39
C LYS A 19 1.49 -12.70 -4.24
N VAL A 20 1.98 -11.54 -4.67
CA VAL A 20 1.24 -10.27 -4.58
C VAL A 20 -0.10 -10.33 -5.31
N ASP A 21 -0.17 -11.04 -6.44
CA ASP A 21 -1.39 -11.20 -7.25
C ASP A 21 -2.50 -11.99 -6.51
N ASP A 22 -2.11 -12.96 -5.70
CA ASP A 22 -3.04 -13.82 -4.94
C ASP A 22 -3.32 -13.27 -3.54
N LEU A 23 -2.55 -12.28 -3.10
CA LEU A 23 -2.50 -11.80 -1.71
C LEU A 23 -3.88 -11.41 -1.18
N LEU A 24 -4.68 -10.74 -2.00
CA LEU A 24 -5.99 -10.23 -1.58
C LEU A 24 -7.06 -11.32 -1.47
N THR A 25 -6.85 -12.46 -2.12
CA THR A 25 -7.68 -13.66 -1.95
C THR A 25 -7.11 -14.63 -0.92
N ASN A 26 -5.88 -14.40 -0.43
CA ASN A 26 -5.24 -15.26 0.54
C ASN A 26 -5.98 -15.19 1.90
N PRO A 27 -6.51 -16.31 2.42
CA PRO A 27 -7.21 -16.32 3.71
C PRO A 27 -6.36 -15.80 4.87
N GLN A 28 -5.04 -16.00 4.85
CA GLN A 28 -4.11 -15.50 5.87
C GLN A 28 -3.98 -13.98 5.79
N PHE A 29 -4.04 -13.39 4.60
CA PHE A 29 -4.06 -11.94 4.43
C PHE A 29 -5.34 -11.34 5.01
N ILE A 30 -6.49 -11.95 4.71
CA ILE A 30 -7.79 -11.52 5.27
C ILE A 30 -7.74 -11.59 6.81
N ALA A 31 -7.27 -12.70 7.39
CA ALA A 31 -7.11 -12.83 8.83
C ALA A 31 -6.15 -11.79 9.42
N TRP A 32 -5.03 -11.53 8.73
CA TRP A 32 -4.07 -10.51 9.13
C TRP A 32 -4.66 -9.10 9.12
N THR A 33 -5.46 -8.72 8.11
CA THR A 33 -6.09 -7.39 8.07
C THR A 33 -7.02 -7.16 9.26
N LYS A 34 -7.77 -8.19 9.67
CA LYS A 34 -8.61 -8.13 10.87
C LYS A 34 -7.76 -7.94 12.12
N TYR A 35 -6.69 -8.71 12.26
CA TYR A 35 -5.72 -8.57 13.36
C TYR A 35 -5.10 -7.16 13.41
N ALA A 36 -4.65 -6.64 12.28
CA ALA A 36 -4.03 -5.32 12.18
C ALA A 36 -5.00 -4.21 12.62
N ASN A 37 -6.26 -4.27 12.16
CA ASN A 37 -7.30 -3.34 12.59
C ASN A 37 -7.51 -3.40 14.11
N GLU A 38 -7.70 -4.61 14.68
CA GLU A 38 -7.87 -4.76 16.13
C GLU A 38 -6.66 -4.26 16.93
N PHE A 39 -5.44 -4.48 16.42
CA PHE A 39 -4.20 -4.00 17.04
C PHE A 39 -4.14 -2.47 17.08
N TYR A 40 -4.49 -1.78 15.99
CA TYR A 40 -4.44 -0.32 15.93
C TYR A 40 -5.53 0.34 16.77
N GLU A 41 -6.75 -0.22 16.78
CA GLU A 41 -7.84 0.23 17.66
C GLU A 41 -7.46 0.11 19.14
N LYS A 42 -6.88 -1.02 19.56
CA LYS A 42 -6.50 -1.28 20.96
C LYS A 42 -5.32 -0.44 21.46
N ASN A 43 -4.38 -0.10 20.58
CA ASN A 43 -3.17 0.62 20.99
C ASN A 43 -3.31 2.15 20.94
N HIS A 44 -4.52 2.67 20.68
CA HIS A 44 -4.76 4.11 20.39
C HIS A 44 -3.78 4.69 19.36
N ALA A 45 -3.18 3.81 18.55
CA ALA A 45 -2.21 4.16 17.52
C ALA A 45 -3.04 4.74 16.38
N LYS A 46 -3.33 6.05 16.49
CA LYS A 46 -4.12 6.82 15.53
C LYS A 46 -3.68 6.43 14.11
N LYS A 47 -4.52 5.66 13.42
CA LYS A 47 -4.43 5.38 11.98
C LYS A 47 -3.03 4.97 11.48
N ALA A 48 -2.39 4.02 12.13
CA ALA A 48 -1.22 3.40 11.49
C ALA A 48 -1.68 2.63 10.25
N SER A 49 -1.16 3.01 9.08
CA SER A 49 -1.46 2.38 7.81
C SER A 49 -0.91 0.95 7.77
N MET A 50 -1.63 0.04 7.10
CA MET A 50 -1.15 -1.31 6.78
C MET A 50 -0.18 -1.30 5.59
N ALA A 51 -0.22 -0.26 4.75
CA ALA A 51 0.58 -0.16 3.53
C ALA A 51 2.12 -0.30 3.74
N PRO A 52 2.74 0.23 4.82
CA PRO A 52 4.18 0.06 5.05
C PRO A 52 4.58 -1.41 5.27
N ALA A 53 3.76 -2.18 5.97
CA ALA A 53 4.03 -3.60 6.21
C ALA A 53 4.01 -4.41 4.90
N ILE A 54 3.05 -4.10 4.03
CA ILE A 54 2.91 -4.75 2.73
C ILE A 54 4.06 -4.33 1.81
N ALA A 55 4.37 -3.03 1.74
CA ALA A 55 5.45 -2.49 0.92
C ALA A 55 6.84 -2.99 1.36
N ALA A 56 7.04 -3.26 2.65
CA ALA A 56 8.30 -3.82 3.15
C ALA A 56 8.60 -5.24 2.64
N LEU A 57 7.58 -6.00 2.20
CA LEU A 57 7.77 -7.32 1.59
C LEU A 57 7.76 -7.27 0.07
N TYR A 58 6.84 -6.52 -0.51
CA TYR A 58 6.59 -6.58 -1.96
C TYR A 58 7.22 -5.42 -2.75
N GLY A 59 7.66 -4.36 -2.08
CA GLY A 59 8.07 -3.12 -2.73
C GLY A 59 6.88 -2.17 -2.96
N ASP A 60 7.17 -0.87 -2.96
CA ASP A 60 6.13 0.15 -3.08
C ASP A 60 5.45 0.15 -4.46
N ASP A 61 6.21 -0.11 -5.52
CA ASP A 61 5.71 -0.23 -6.90
C ASP A 61 4.76 -1.43 -7.06
N ALA A 62 5.14 -2.60 -6.56
CA ALA A 62 4.28 -3.79 -6.63
C ALA A 62 2.98 -3.60 -5.84
N VAL A 63 3.05 -3.02 -4.65
CA VAL A 63 1.86 -2.72 -3.84
C VAL A 63 0.96 -1.70 -4.52
N PHE A 64 1.54 -0.66 -5.13
CA PHE A 64 0.77 0.34 -5.84
C PHE A 64 0.01 -0.26 -7.03
N GLY A 65 0.68 -1.10 -7.83
CA GLY A 65 0.07 -1.81 -8.96
C GLY A 65 -1.04 -2.78 -8.53
N MET A 66 -0.81 -3.57 -7.48
CA MET A 66 -1.83 -4.46 -6.92
C MET A 66 -3.06 -3.68 -6.46
N LEU A 67 -2.87 -2.58 -5.73
CA LEU A 67 -3.97 -1.74 -5.26
C LEU A 67 -4.71 -1.09 -6.42
N ASP A 68 -4.03 -0.68 -7.49
CA ASP A 68 -4.68 -0.14 -8.69
C ASP A 68 -5.53 -1.18 -9.41
N ALA A 69 -5.07 -2.45 -9.47
CA ALA A 69 -5.82 -3.55 -10.04
C ALA A 69 -7.11 -3.83 -9.26
N VAL A 70 -7.02 -3.99 -7.93
CA VAL A 70 -8.20 -4.35 -7.12
C VAL A 70 -9.11 -3.19 -6.77
N LYS A 71 -8.65 -1.96 -6.97
CA LYS A 71 -9.52 -0.78 -6.89
C LYS A 71 -10.60 -0.79 -7.98
N LYS A 72 -10.39 -1.51 -9.09
CA LYS A 72 -11.35 -1.68 -10.18
C LYS A 72 -12.48 -2.68 -9.85
N VAL A 73 -12.36 -3.42 -8.75
CA VAL A 73 -13.36 -4.39 -8.29
C VAL A 73 -14.25 -3.75 -7.22
N GLN A 74 -15.57 -3.75 -7.44
CA GLN A 74 -16.54 -3.02 -6.62
C GLN A 74 -16.48 -3.37 -5.12
N SER A 75 -16.26 -4.64 -4.77
CA SER A 75 -16.20 -5.08 -3.36
C SER A 75 -14.94 -4.61 -2.63
N THR A 76 -13.87 -4.28 -3.35
CA THR A 76 -12.56 -3.91 -2.79
C THR A 76 -12.15 -2.47 -3.07
N GLU A 77 -12.88 -1.74 -3.92
CA GLU A 77 -12.61 -0.36 -4.34
C GLU A 77 -12.32 0.57 -3.15
N LYS A 78 -13.20 0.56 -2.13
CA LYS A 78 -13.11 1.49 -0.99
C LYS A 78 -11.84 1.27 -0.17
N ILE A 79 -11.51 0.00 0.13
CA ILE A 79 -10.34 -0.32 0.94
C ILE A 79 -9.05 -0.12 0.14
N ALA A 80 -9.04 -0.51 -1.15
CA ALA A 80 -7.89 -0.34 -2.02
C ALA A 80 -7.57 1.15 -2.23
N SER A 81 -8.58 1.98 -2.48
CA SER A 81 -8.42 3.43 -2.61
C SER A 81 -7.84 4.08 -1.36
N LYS A 82 -8.31 3.65 -0.17
CA LYS A 82 -7.79 4.14 1.11
C LYS A 82 -6.31 3.78 1.28
N LEU A 83 -5.95 2.51 1.04
CA LEU A 83 -4.57 2.04 1.18
C LEU A 83 -3.63 2.72 0.16
N GLN A 84 -4.09 2.92 -1.07
CA GLN A 84 -3.32 3.61 -2.12
C GLN A 84 -3.08 5.08 -1.73
N ALA A 85 -4.09 5.76 -1.18
CA ALA A 85 -3.95 7.13 -0.68
C ALA A 85 -2.96 7.23 0.49
N GLU A 86 -3.01 6.29 1.44
CA GLU A 86 -2.06 6.22 2.56
C GLU A 86 -0.63 5.95 2.08
N GLN A 87 -0.46 5.07 1.09
CA GLN A 87 0.83 4.79 0.47
C GLN A 87 1.41 6.04 -0.21
N ILE A 88 0.61 6.73 -1.03
CA ILE A 88 1.00 7.99 -1.69
C ILE A 88 1.43 9.02 -0.63
N GLN A 89 0.59 9.24 0.39
CA GLN A 89 0.92 10.21 1.44
C GLN A 89 2.23 9.89 2.15
N ARG A 90 2.48 8.60 2.45
CA ARG A 90 3.72 8.15 3.07
C ARG A 90 4.94 8.40 2.17
N LEU A 91 4.84 8.08 0.89
CA LEU A 91 5.94 8.28 -0.07
C LEU A 91 6.32 9.76 -0.16
N LEU A 92 5.31 10.62 -0.28
CA LEU A 92 5.50 12.07 -0.39
C LEU A 92 6.05 12.69 0.91
N SER A 93 5.70 12.17 2.09
CA SER A 93 6.19 12.68 3.37
C SER A 93 7.56 12.14 3.78
N SER A 94 8.03 11.05 3.17
CA SER A 94 9.29 10.37 3.54
C SER A 94 10.51 10.85 2.76
N ASN A 95 10.42 12.00 2.07
CA ASN A 95 11.49 12.59 1.27
C ASN A 95 12.16 11.61 0.27
N GLN A 96 11.34 10.73 -0.33
CA GLN A 96 11.77 9.78 -1.37
C GLN A 96 12.27 10.52 -2.60
N SER A 97 13.19 9.93 -3.38
CA SER A 97 13.61 10.58 -4.61
C SER A 97 12.42 10.73 -5.56
N PRO A 98 12.26 11.87 -6.25
CA PRO A 98 11.19 12.03 -7.24
C PRO A 98 11.22 10.94 -8.32
N SER A 99 12.41 10.45 -8.70
CA SER A 99 12.55 9.31 -9.62
C SER A 99 11.96 8.01 -9.06
N HIS A 100 12.15 7.73 -7.76
CA HIS A 100 11.55 6.56 -7.12
C HIS A 100 10.02 6.68 -7.09
N VAL A 101 9.49 7.84 -6.70
CA VAL A 101 8.03 8.07 -6.68
C VAL A 101 7.43 7.96 -8.09
N PHE A 102 8.14 8.44 -9.12
CA PHE A 102 7.73 8.30 -10.53
C PHE A 102 7.57 6.83 -10.93
N LYS A 103 8.55 5.99 -10.55
CA LYS A 103 8.51 4.54 -10.78
C LYS A 103 7.38 3.87 -10.02
N VAL A 104 7.17 4.22 -8.74
CA VAL A 104 6.09 3.64 -7.92
C VAL A 104 4.72 3.92 -8.51
N PHE A 105 4.49 5.12 -9.05
CA PHE A 105 3.24 5.45 -9.75
C PHE A 105 3.13 4.80 -11.15
N ASN A 106 4.08 3.94 -11.50
CA ASN A 106 4.13 3.18 -12.76
C ASN A 106 4.15 4.08 -14.01
N PHE A 107 4.66 5.30 -13.91
CA PHE A 107 4.66 6.24 -15.02
C PHE A 107 5.62 5.84 -16.14
N ASP A 108 6.70 5.12 -15.84
CA ASP A 108 7.63 4.58 -16.84
C ASP A 108 6.94 3.68 -17.88
N ASN A 109 5.83 3.05 -17.52
CA ASN A 109 5.08 2.10 -18.37
C ASN A 109 3.78 2.68 -18.95
N THR A 110 3.44 3.93 -18.62
CA THR A 110 2.14 4.55 -18.97
C THR A 110 2.22 5.41 -20.25
N GLY A 111 3.42 5.74 -20.74
CA GLY A 111 3.61 6.50 -21.97
C GLY A 111 3.06 7.93 -21.91
N TYR A 112 2.51 8.45 -23.01
CA TYR A 112 2.03 9.85 -23.07
C TYR A 112 0.82 10.13 -22.17
N GLU A 113 0.05 9.11 -21.79
CA GLU A 113 -1.14 9.23 -20.93
C GLU A 113 -0.80 9.71 -19.52
N VAL A 114 0.46 9.58 -19.10
CA VAL A 114 0.98 10.10 -17.83
C VAL A 114 0.60 11.57 -17.65
N LEU A 115 0.72 12.39 -18.70
CA LEU A 115 0.49 13.83 -18.63
C LEU A 115 -0.97 14.20 -18.33
N SER A 116 -1.91 13.28 -18.58
CA SER A 116 -3.33 13.45 -18.27
C SER A 116 -3.71 12.94 -16.87
N SER A 117 -2.80 12.25 -16.18
CA SER A 117 -3.07 11.66 -14.87
C SER A 117 -3.09 12.72 -13.75
N PRO A 118 -4.12 12.74 -12.89
CA PRO A 118 -4.10 13.55 -11.67
C PRO A 118 -2.90 13.22 -10.76
N LEU A 119 -2.41 11.97 -10.79
CA LEU A 119 -1.22 11.57 -10.03
C LEU A 119 0.06 12.21 -10.57
N PHE A 120 0.13 12.49 -11.88
CA PHE A 120 1.28 13.19 -12.45
C PHE A 120 1.35 14.63 -11.95
N LYS A 121 0.20 15.31 -11.80
CA LYS A 121 0.14 16.63 -11.16
C LYS A 121 0.63 16.58 -9.71
N THR A 122 0.24 15.55 -8.95
CA THR A 122 0.74 15.34 -7.58
C THR A 122 2.25 15.13 -7.55
N TRP A 123 2.79 14.27 -8.41
CA TRP A 123 4.22 14.02 -8.52
C TRP A 123 5.00 15.26 -8.97
N PHE A 124 4.49 15.99 -9.96
CA PHE A 124 5.13 17.21 -10.47
C PHE A 124 5.22 18.31 -9.41
N ASN A 125 4.20 18.41 -8.55
CA ASN A 125 4.25 19.33 -7.41
C ASN A 125 5.24 18.87 -6.34
N TYR A 126 5.47 17.57 -6.20
CA TYR A 126 6.45 17.00 -5.27
C TYR A 126 7.90 17.16 -5.74
N LEU A 127 8.13 17.16 -7.05
CA LEU A 127 9.45 17.35 -7.66
C LEU A 127 10.06 18.74 -7.37
N LYS A 128 9.21 19.75 -7.15
CA LYS A 128 9.59 21.15 -6.93
C LYS A 128 10.06 21.40 -5.51
#